data_AF-A0A7V8AIL6-F1
#
_entry.id   AF-A0A7V8AIL6-F1
#
_cell.length_a   1.000
_cell.length_b   1.000
_cell.length_c   1.000
_cell.angle_alpha   90.00
_cell.angle_beta   90.00
_cell.angle_gamma   90.00
#
_symmetry.space_group_name_H-M   'P 1'
#
loop_
_entity.id
_entity.type
_entity.pdbx_description
1 polymer ?
#
loop_
_entity_poly.entity_id
_entity_poly.type
_entity_poly.pdbx_seq_one_letter_code
_entity_poly.pdbx_strand_id
1 'polypeptide(L)'
;MCVPVAVIAGASLAMSAAGTAMTAYGSYQGGKAAKAQAYYQAQMARQNAEAQAQMAEYEAQMAGYQAKDATARGIQAEKRHWTDVGQFLGEQRATLAANDVVVDDGSALDIQRDTQAMGAMDAMTIRSNAAREAWGHTADRNLAQYQASVSRAGGDAAYQMGRFQGRQAAWAGTFGAGTALTSGLGNLAFKWYKYGGKNLELSDLSGTKPTVGPPIDLTSGLRHNMRR
;
A
#
# COMPACT_ATOMS: atom_id res chain seq x y z
N MET A 1 13.67 -17.82 63.46
CA MET A 1 13.78 -19.24 63.08
C MET A 1 13.59 -19.30 61.57
N CYS A 2 14.61 -19.09 60.73
CA CYS A 2 15.62 -20.03 60.25
C CYS A 2 15.07 -21.40 59.80
N VAL A 3 14.72 -21.51 58.52
CA VAL A 3 14.98 -22.71 57.69
C VAL A 3 15.45 -22.21 56.32
N PRO A 4 16.67 -22.54 55.85
CA PRO A 4 17.16 -22.11 54.55
C PRO A 4 16.61 -23.01 53.43
N VAL A 5 16.11 -22.39 52.37
CA VAL A 5 15.85 -23.04 51.07
C VAL A 5 17.21 -23.34 50.44
N ALA A 6 17.82 -24.42 50.89
CA ALA A 6 18.95 -25.06 50.24
C ALA A 6 18.59 -26.54 50.11
N VAL A 7 18.93 -27.14 48.97
CA VAL A 7 18.67 -28.54 48.60
C VAL A 7 17.33 -28.82 47.91
N ILE A 8 17.07 -28.17 46.77
CA ILE A 8 16.53 -28.87 45.56
C ILE A 8 17.27 -28.32 44.32
N ALA A 9 18.59 -28.51 44.26
CA ALA A 9 19.41 -28.19 43.09
C ALA A 9 19.94 -29.45 42.36
N GLY A 10 19.49 -30.65 42.77
CA GLY A 10 20.02 -31.92 42.27
C GLY A 10 19.13 -32.70 41.29
N ALA A 11 17.83 -32.37 41.16
CA ALA A 11 16.90 -33.16 40.33
C ALA A 11 16.15 -32.36 39.24
N SER A 12 16.28 -31.02 39.23
CA SER A 12 15.56 -30.14 38.30
C SER A 12 16.30 -29.89 36.97
N LEU A 13 17.58 -30.29 36.85
CA LEU A 13 18.36 -30.18 35.61
C LEU A 13 18.26 -31.41 34.68
N ALA A 14 17.94 -32.60 35.21
CA ALA A 14 17.77 -33.80 34.40
C ALA A 14 16.38 -33.90 33.76
N MET A 15 15.33 -33.37 34.41
CA MET A 15 13.96 -33.33 33.84
C MET A 15 13.74 -32.16 32.87
N SER A 16 14.60 -31.13 32.88
CA SER A 16 14.53 -30.01 31.93
C SER A 16 15.21 -30.32 30.58
N ALA A 17 16.05 -31.36 30.49
CA ALA A 17 16.58 -31.85 29.22
C ALA A 17 15.58 -32.75 28.45
N ALA A 18 14.75 -33.53 29.16
CA ALA A 18 13.71 -34.35 28.53
C ALA A 18 12.52 -33.50 28.02
N GLY A 19 12.14 -32.44 28.75
CA GLY A 19 11.07 -31.51 28.34
C GLY A 19 11.46 -30.57 27.17
N THR A 20 12.75 -30.32 26.96
CA THR A 20 13.26 -29.47 25.87
C THR A 20 13.25 -30.17 24.51
N ALA A 21 13.42 -31.50 24.47
CA ALA A 21 13.26 -32.27 23.23
C ALA A 21 11.80 -32.34 22.76
N MET A 22 10.84 -32.47 23.68
CA MET A 22 9.40 -32.44 23.34
C MET A 22 8.92 -31.05 22.90
N THR A 23 9.45 -29.97 23.50
CA THR A 23 9.12 -28.59 23.07
C THR A 23 9.80 -28.20 21.75
N ALA A 24 10.98 -28.76 21.42
CA ALA A 24 11.59 -28.63 20.09
C ALA A 24 10.76 -29.34 18.98
N TYR A 25 10.21 -30.52 19.27
CA TYR A 25 9.37 -31.23 18.31
C TYR A 25 7.99 -30.56 18.13
N GLY A 26 7.40 -30.06 19.22
CA GLY A 26 6.16 -29.29 19.19
C GLY A 26 6.30 -27.95 18.46
N SER A 27 7.45 -27.26 18.61
CA SER A 27 7.74 -26.01 17.89
C SER A 27 8.10 -26.23 16.41
N TYR A 28 8.70 -27.37 16.05
CA TYR A 28 8.94 -27.74 14.66
C TYR A 28 7.65 -28.08 13.90
N GLN A 29 6.75 -28.87 14.51
CA GLN A 29 5.42 -29.10 13.93
C GLN A 29 4.57 -27.83 13.92
N GLY A 30 4.60 -27.03 14.99
CA GLY A 30 3.91 -25.75 15.09
C GLY A 30 4.37 -24.72 14.06
N GLY A 31 5.69 -24.64 13.80
CA GLY A 31 6.27 -23.75 12.78
C GLY A 31 5.87 -24.15 11.36
N LYS A 32 5.72 -25.46 11.09
CA LYS A 32 5.25 -25.96 9.79
C LYS A 32 3.76 -25.63 9.55
N ALA A 33 2.93 -25.75 10.59
CA ALA A 33 1.53 -25.34 10.57
C ALA A 33 1.39 -23.81 10.41
N ALA A 34 2.18 -23.02 11.15
CA ALA A 34 2.19 -21.56 11.05
C ALA A 34 2.62 -21.07 9.65
N LYS A 35 3.61 -21.74 9.02
CA LYS A 35 4.01 -21.46 7.64
C LYS A 35 2.90 -21.75 6.63
N ALA A 36 2.22 -22.89 6.78
CA ALA A 36 1.11 -23.26 5.90
C ALA A 36 -0.06 -22.27 6.04
N GLN A 37 -0.38 -21.86 7.27
CA GLN A 37 -1.42 -20.88 7.56
C GLN A 37 -1.09 -19.49 7.01
N ALA A 38 0.15 -19.01 7.17
CA ALA A 38 0.61 -17.75 6.59
C ALA A 38 0.54 -17.75 5.06
N TYR A 39 0.90 -18.87 4.43
CA TYR A 39 0.80 -19.02 2.97
C TYR A 39 -0.65 -19.00 2.49
N TYR A 40 -1.55 -19.70 3.19
CA TYR A 40 -2.98 -19.71 2.87
C TYR A 40 -3.60 -18.32 2.98
N GLN A 41 -3.31 -17.58 4.07
CA GLN A 41 -3.78 -16.21 4.24
C GLN A 41 -3.25 -15.27 3.13
N ALA A 42 -1.98 -15.41 2.75
CA ALA A 42 -1.40 -14.67 1.63
C ALA A 42 -2.09 -14.98 0.29
N GLN A 43 -2.43 -16.23 0.04
CA GLN A 43 -3.14 -16.65 -1.17
C GLN A 43 -4.57 -16.09 -1.21
N MET A 44 -5.28 -16.14 -0.08
CA MET A 44 -6.60 -15.52 0.05
C MET A 44 -6.55 -14.00 -0.15
N ALA A 45 -5.55 -13.32 0.43
CA ALA A 45 -5.35 -11.89 0.25
C ALA A 45 -5.11 -11.53 -1.23
N ARG A 46 -4.32 -12.33 -1.95
CA ARG A 46 -4.11 -12.17 -3.38
C ARG A 46 -5.39 -12.39 -4.20
N GLN A 47 -6.16 -13.45 -3.93
CA GLN A 47 -7.43 -13.69 -4.61
C GLN A 47 -8.43 -12.57 -4.37
N ASN A 48 -8.54 -12.07 -3.14
CA ASN A 48 -9.40 -10.93 -2.80
C ASN A 48 -8.96 -9.67 -3.55
N ALA A 49 -7.66 -9.44 -3.67
CA ALA A 49 -7.10 -8.33 -4.42
C ALA A 49 -7.34 -8.45 -5.94
N GLU A 50 -7.25 -9.66 -6.49
CA GLU A 50 -7.60 -9.95 -7.90
C GLU A 50 -9.08 -9.71 -8.17
N ALA A 51 -9.97 -10.11 -7.25
CA ALA A 51 -11.41 -9.85 -7.36
C ALA A 51 -11.72 -8.34 -7.33
N GLN A 52 -11.08 -7.58 -6.41
CA GLN A 52 -11.21 -6.12 -6.38
C GLN A 52 -10.70 -5.48 -7.68
N ALA A 53 -9.59 -5.98 -8.23
CA ALA A 53 -9.07 -5.48 -9.49
C ALA A 53 -10.02 -5.73 -10.66
N GLN A 54 -10.67 -6.90 -10.72
CA GLN A 54 -11.68 -7.20 -11.74
C GLN A 54 -12.90 -6.28 -11.63
N MET A 55 -13.37 -6.01 -10.41
CA MET A 55 -14.48 -5.07 -10.18
C MET A 55 -14.10 -3.66 -10.67
N ALA A 56 -12.89 -3.19 -10.36
CA ALA A 56 -12.40 -1.90 -10.82
C ALA A 56 -12.19 -1.85 -12.35
N GLU A 57 -11.80 -2.96 -12.99
CA GLU A 57 -11.74 -3.05 -14.46
C GLU A 57 -13.12 -2.96 -15.11
N TYR A 58 -14.12 -3.59 -14.51
CA TYR A 58 -15.50 -3.48 -14.96
C TYR A 58 -16.01 -2.03 -14.85
N GLU A 59 -15.74 -1.36 -13.73
CA GLU A 59 -16.05 0.05 -13.54
C GLU A 59 -15.34 0.93 -14.58
N ALA A 60 -14.05 0.68 -14.85
CA ALA A 60 -13.31 1.37 -15.90
C ALA A 60 -13.93 1.18 -17.29
N GLN A 61 -14.44 -0.02 -17.58
CA GLN A 61 -15.12 -0.31 -18.84
C GLN A 61 -16.45 0.45 -18.95
N MET A 62 -17.24 0.45 -17.88
CA MET A 62 -18.51 1.18 -17.78
C MET A 62 -18.30 2.69 -17.95
N ALA A 63 -17.33 3.27 -17.25
CA ALA A 63 -16.95 4.68 -17.41
C ALA A 63 -16.50 4.97 -18.86
N GLY A 64 -15.79 4.03 -19.49
CA GLY A 64 -15.44 4.12 -20.91
C GLY A 64 -16.66 4.14 -21.85
N TYR A 65 -17.71 3.38 -21.55
CA TYR A 65 -18.97 3.45 -22.31
C TYR A 65 -19.71 4.76 -22.07
N GLN A 66 -19.76 5.25 -20.83
CA GLN A 66 -20.38 6.53 -20.48
C GLN A 66 -19.69 7.71 -21.18
N ALA A 67 -18.35 7.70 -21.27
CA ALA A 67 -17.60 8.71 -22.01
C ALA A 67 -17.98 8.76 -23.50
N LYS A 68 -18.12 7.59 -24.13
CA LYS A 68 -18.53 7.46 -25.53
C LYS A 68 -19.98 7.91 -25.73
N ASP A 69 -20.87 7.51 -24.82
CA ASP A 69 -22.28 7.91 -24.85
C ASP A 69 -22.42 9.43 -24.71
N ALA A 70 -21.74 10.06 -23.74
CA ALA A 70 -21.75 11.51 -23.57
C ALA A 70 -21.32 12.26 -24.84
N THR A 71 -20.26 11.77 -25.49
CA THR A 71 -19.80 12.31 -26.78
C THR A 71 -20.86 12.14 -27.88
N ALA A 72 -21.47 10.96 -27.98
CA ALA A 72 -22.50 10.67 -28.98
C ALA A 72 -23.76 11.52 -28.77
N ARG A 73 -24.22 11.68 -27.52
CA ARG A 73 -25.32 12.57 -27.14
C ARG A 73 -25.00 14.01 -27.50
N GLY A 74 -23.77 14.48 -27.25
CA GLY A 74 -23.31 15.81 -27.64
C GLY A 74 -23.41 16.07 -29.14
N ILE A 75 -22.92 15.13 -29.96
CA ILE A 75 -23.00 15.22 -31.43
C ILE A 75 -24.46 15.24 -31.89
N GLN A 76 -25.32 14.43 -31.28
CA GLN A 76 -26.74 14.41 -31.62
C GLN A 76 -27.46 15.71 -31.21
N ALA A 77 -27.15 16.25 -30.03
CA ALA A 77 -27.70 17.51 -29.55
C ALA A 77 -27.27 18.68 -30.46
N GLU A 78 -26.02 18.71 -30.89
CA GLU A 78 -25.52 19.70 -31.84
C GLU A 78 -26.27 19.63 -33.18
N LYS A 79 -26.48 18.43 -33.73
CA LYS A 79 -27.25 18.25 -34.97
C LYS A 79 -28.70 18.72 -34.85
N ARG A 80 -29.33 18.47 -33.70
CA ARG A 80 -30.69 18.95 -33.41
C ARG A 80 -30.70 20.48 -33.36
N HIS A 81 -29.76 21.08 -32.65
CA HIS A 81 -29.60 22.53 -32.57
C HIS A 81 -29.46 23.18 -33.96
N TRP A 82 -28.63 22.61 -34.85
CA TRP A 82 -28.52 23.13 -36.22
C TRP A 82 -29.81 22.98 -37.03
N THR A 83 -30.60 21.94 -36.79
CA THR A 83 -31.93 21.81 -37.38
C THR A 83 -32.86 22.93 -36.91
N ASP A 84 -32.85 23.23 -35.60
CA ASP A 84 -33.68 24.27 -34.99
C ASP A 84 -33.27 25.68 -35.48
N VAL A 85 -31.96 25.96 -35.54
CA VAL A 85 -31.42 27.20 -36.13
C VAL A 85 -31.85 27.34 -37.59
N GLY A 86 -31.82 26.25 -38.37
CA GLY A 86 -32.28 26.24 -39.76
C GLY A 86 -33.78 26.54 -39.89
N GLN A 87 -34.62 25.98 -39.02
CA GLN A 87 -36.06 26.28 -38.99
C GLN A 87 -36.31 27.75 -38.64
N PHE A 88 -35.61 28.27 -37.62
CA PHE A 88 -35.75 29.66 -37.20
C PHE A 88 -35.30 30.64 -38.30
N LEU A 89 -34.19 30.37 -38.99
CA LEU A 89 -33.78 31.15 -40.17
C LEU A 89 -34.82 31.09 -41.29
N GLY A 90 -35.43 29.92 -41.52
CA GLY A 90 -36.53 29.75 -42.48
C GLY A 90 -37.75 30.62 -42.13
N GLU A 91 -38.13 30.63 -40.85
CA GLU A 91 -39.22 31.46 -40.33
C GLU A 91 -38.90 32.96 -40.45
N GLN A 92 -37.69 33.38 -40.07
CA GLN A 92 -37.23 34.76 -40.25
C GLN A 92 -37.34 35.20 -41.72
N ARG A 93 -36.87 34.37 -42.66
CA ARG A 93 -36.96 34.67 -44.10
C ARG A 93 -38.40 34.74 -44.59
N ALA A 94 -39.27 33.83 -44.14
CA ALA A 94 -40.70 33.85 -44.49
C ALA A 94 -41.41 35.11 -43.95
N THR A 95 -41.12 35.52 -42.72
CA THR A 95 -41.67 36.75 -42.14
C THR A 95 -41.16 38.00 -42.84
N LEU A 96 -39.87 38.09 -43.14
CA LEU A 96 -39.30 39.22 -43.88
C LEU A 96 -39.89 39.32 -45.29
N ALA A 97 -40.00 38.19 -46.01
CA ALA A 97 -40.63 38.14 -47.31
C ALA A 97 -42.12 38.53 -47.26
N ALA A 98 -42.86 38.15 -46.21
CA ALA A 98 -44.26 38.54 -46.03
C ALA A 98 -44.44 40.05 -45.78
N ASN A 99 -43.38 40.75 -45.36
CA ASN A 99 -43.36 42.20 -45.18
C ASN A 99 -42.70 42.95 -46.37
N ASP A 100 -42.56 42.30 -47.54
CA ASP A 100 -41.88 42.84 -48.74
C ASP A 100 -40.43 43.30 -48.50
N VAL A 101 -39.74 42.73 -47.51
CA VAL A 101 -38.32 43.00 -47.25
C VAL A 101 -37.44 42.04 -48.06
N VAL A 102 -36.44 42.57 -48.76
CA VAL A 102 -35.43 41.76 -49.48
C VAL A 102 -34.57 41.02 -48.46
N VAL A 103 -34.76 39.71 -48.35
CA VAL A 103 -34.10 38.84 -47.36
C VAL A 103 -32.58 38.69 -47.56
N ASP A 104 -32.08 38.95 -48.76
CA ASP A 104 -30.68 38.72 -49.12
C ASP A 104 -29.84 40.01 -49.17
N ASP A 105 -30.35 41.11 -48.61
CA ASP A 105 -29.64 42.40 -48.59
C ASP A 105 -29.84 43.20 -47.30
N GLY A 106 -28.91 44.13 -47.04
CA GLY A 106 -28.93 45.06 -45.93
C GLY A 106 -29.12 44.42 -44.55
N SER A 107 -29.91 45.11 -43.71
CA SER A 107 -30.17 44.70 -42.31
C SER A 107 -30.80 43.30 -42.19
N ALA A 108 -31.61 42.89 -43.17
CA ALA A 108 -32.26 41.57 -43.16
C ALA A 108 -31.24 40.42 -43.30
N LEU A 109 -30.19 40.61 -44.11
CA LEU A 109 -29.11 39.64 -44.25
C LEU A 109 -28.21 39.63 -43.00
N ASP A 110 -27.94 40.80 -42.41
CA ASP A 110 -27.10 40.92 -41.21
C ASP A 110 -27.76 40.23 -40.00
N ILE A 111 -29.07 40.37 -39.81
CA ILE A 111 -29.80 39.66 -38.74
C ILE A 111 -29.71 38.12 -38.90
N GLN A 112 -29.79 37.62 -40.14
CA GLN A 112 -29.64 36.18 -40.41
C GLN A 112 -28.21 35.70 -40.12
N ARG A 113 -27.20 36.50 -40.48
CA ARG A 113 -25.79 36.21 -40.17
C ARG A 113 -25.54 36.20 -38.67
N ASP A 114 -26.07 37.17 -37.94
CA ASP A 114 -25.98 37.22 -36.47
C ASP A 114 -26.66 35.99 -35.84
N THR A 115 -27.81 35.59 -36.38
CA THR A 115 -28.51 34.37 -35.96
C THR A 115 -27.66 33.12 -36.18
N GLN A 116 -26.99 32.99 -37.34
CA GLN A 116 -26.07 31.89 -37.60
C GLN A 116 -24.84 31.92 -36.68
N ALA A 117 -24.29 33.10 -36.40
CA ALA A 117 -23.16 33.27 -35.51
C ALA A 117 -23.52 32.86 -34.07
N MET A 118 -24.68 33.28 -33.57
CA MET A 118 -25.22 32.81 -32.28
C MET A 118 -25.43 31.29 -32.29
N GLY A 119 -26.03 30.75 -33.34
CA GLY A 119 -26.20 29.30 -33.51
C GLY A 119 -24.88 28.53 -33.44
N ALA A 120 -23.81 29.07 -34.04
CA ALA A 120 -22.48 28.48 -33.99
C ALA A 120 -21.87 28.53 -32.57
N MET A 121 -22.05 29.63 -31.83
CA MET A 121 -21.59 29.72 -30.44
C MET A 121 -22.30 28.72 -29.53
N ASP A 122 -23.60 28.56 -29.70
CA ASP A 122 -24.40 27.58 -28.95
C ASP A 122 -23.98 26.14 -29.31
N ALA A 123 -23.75 25.85 -30.59
CA ALA A 123 -23.22 24.55 -31.02
C ALA A 123 -21.85 24.24 -30.40
N MET A 124 -20.94 25.24 -30.34
CA MET A 124 -19.65 25.09 -29.65
C MET A 124 -19.83 24.84 -28.15
N THR A 125 -20.80 25.49 -27.52
CA THR A 125 -21.13 25.29 -26.11
C THR A 125 -21.64 23.86 -25.86
N ILE A 126 -22.53 23.35 -26.71
CA ILE A 126 -23.02 21.96 -26.66
C ILE A 126 -21.84 20.98 -26.77
N ARG A 127 -20.94 21.19 -27.74
CA ARG A 127 -19.73 20.36 -27.90
C ARG A 127 -18.82 20.42 -26.67
N SER A 128 -18.59 21.61 -26.13
CA SER A 128 -17.73 21.83 -24.97
C SER A 128 -18.28 21.14 -23.72
N ASN A 129 -19.59 21.22 -23.50
CA ASN A 129 -20.27 20.55 -22.39
C ASN A 129 -20.18 19.02 -22.52
N ALA A 130 -20.47 18.48 -23.71
CA ALA A 130 -20.34 17.05 -23.97
C ALA A 130 -18.89 16.55 -23.82
N ALA A 131 -17.91 17.33 -24.28
CA ALA A 131 -16.50 17.02 -24.11
C ALA A 131 -16.09 17.02 -22.62
N ARG A 132 -16.62 17.94 -21.82
CA ARG A 132 -16.38 17.99 -20.37
C ARG A 132 -16.98 16.78 -19.64
N GLU A 133 -18.21 16.39 -19.99
CA GLU A 133 -18.83 15.16 -19.47
C GLU A 133 -17.99 13.92 -19.82
N ALA A 134 -17.62 13.79 -21.10
CA ALA A 134 -16.79 12.67 -21.57
C ALA A 134 -15.41 12.63 -20.91
N TRP A 135 -14.81 13.79 -20.65
CA TRP A 135 -13.55 13.90 -19.94
C TRP A 135 -13.66 13.45 -18.48
N GLY A 136 -14.75 13.82 -17.79
CA GLY A 136 -15.04 13.34 -16.42
C GLY A 136 -15.09 11.81 -16.36
N HIS A 137 -15.87 11.18 -17.24
CA HIS A 137 -15.94 9.73 -17.33
C HIS A 137 -14.60 9.08 -17.72
N THR A 138 -13.79 9.76 -18.55
CA THR A 138 -12.44 9.28 -18.87
C THR A 138 -11.50 9.34 -17.66
N ALA A 139 -11.64 10.37 -16.82
CA ALA A 139 -10.91 10.47 -15.56
C ALA A 139 -11.32 9.35 -14.59
N ASP A 140 -12.62 9.09 -14.45
CA ASP A 140 -13.14 7.98 -13.63
C ASP A 140 -12.60 6.62 -14.12
N ARG A 141 -12.59 6.41 -15.44
CA ARG A 141 -11.98 5.23 -16.06
C ARG A 141 -10.50 5.08 -15.66
N ASN A 142 -9.73 6.15 -15.76
CA ASN A 142 -8.30 6.12 -15.44
C ASN A 142 -8.07 5.84 -13.95
N LEU A 143 -8.89 6.43 -13.08
CA LEU A 143 -8.86 6.18 -11.64
C LEU A 143 -9.15 4.71 -11.32
N ALA A 144 -10.19 4.14 -11.93
CA ALA A 144 -10.55 2.74 -11.75
C ALA A 144 -9.45 1.78 -12.28
N GLN A 145 -8.83 2.10 -13.42
CA GLN A 145 -7.67 1.34 -13.92
C GLN A 145 -6.47 1.42 -12.95
N TYR A 146 -6.20 2.61 -12.40
CA TYR A 146 -5.17 2.79 -11.39
C TYR A 146 -5.48 1.96 -10.14
N GLN A 147 -6.72 1.99 -9.65
CA GLN A 147 -7.15 1.20 -8.51
C GLN A 147 -6.98 -0.30 -8.75
N ALA A 148 -7.34 -0.80 -9.94
CA ALA A 148 -7.11 -2.20 -10.30
C ALA A 148 -5.61 -2.57 -10.26
N SER A 149 -4.74 -1.69 -10.75
CA SER A 149 -3.29 -1.90 -10.72
C SER A 149 -2.74 -1.91 -9.29
N VAL A 150 -3.21 -1.01 -8.43
CA VAL A 150 -2.81 -0.92 -7.02
C VAL A 150 -3.33 -2.11 -6.23
N SER A 151 -4.56 -2.56 -6.46
CA SER A 151 -5.11 -3.75 -5.82
C SER A 151 -4.25 -4.97 -6.16
N ARG A 152 -3.92 -5.21 -7.43
CA ARG A 152 -3.02 -6.30 -7.84
C ARG A 152 -1.65 -6.21 -7.17
N ALA A 153 -1.03 -5.02 -7.19
CA ALA A 153 0.26 -4.80 -6.55
C ALA A 153 0.22 -5.04 -5.03
N GLY A 154 -0.85 -4.60 -4.36
CA GLY A 154 -1.09 -4.85 -2.94
C GLY A 154 -1.28 -6.33 -2.62
N GLY A 155 -2.01 -7.06 -3.46
CA GLY A 155 -2.19 -8.51 -3.35
C GLY A 155 -0.87 -9.28 -3.52
N ASP A 156 -0.07 -8.92 -4.51
CA ASP A 156 1.25 -9.52 -4.73
C ASP A 156 2.22 -9.19 -3.59
N ALA A 157 2.20 -7.95 -3.08
CA ALA A 157 2.98 -7.57 -1.91
C ALA A 157 2.55 -8.36 -0.65
N ALA A 158 1.25 -8.50 -0.41
CA ALA A 158 0.72 -9.31 0.69
C ALA A 158 1.12 -10.80 0.55
N TYR A 159 1.10 -11.34 -0.67
CA TYR A 159 1.56 -12.69 -0.95
C TYR A 159 3.05 -12.86 -0.65
N GLN A 160 3.89 -11.93 -1.10
CA GLN A 160 5.32 -11.95 -0.80
C GLN A 160 5.62 -11.83 0.70
N MET A 161 4.92 -10.93 1.39
CA MET A 161 5.04 -10.76 2.84
C MET A 161 4.58 -12.00 3.60
N GLY A 162 3.49 -12.66 3.19
CA GLY A 162 3.06 -13.92 3.80
C GLY A 162 4.04 -15.07 3.57
N ARG A 163 4.70 -15.13 2.40
CA ARG A 163 5.82 -16.07 2.17
C ARG A 163 7.02 -15.76 3.05
N PHE A 164 7.35 -14.48 3.21
CA PHE A 164 8.45 -14.05 4.06
C PHE A 164 8.17 -14.35 5.54
N GLN A 165 6.99 -13.99 6.05
CA GLN A 165 6.54 -14.32 7.41
C GLN A 165 6.47 -15.83 7.63
N GLY A 166 5.94 -16.61 6.68
CA GLY A 166 5.92 -18.06 6.80
C GLY A 166 7.32 -18.67 6.85
N ARG A 167 8.29 -18.09 6.14
CA ARG A 167 9.71 -18.47 6.23
C ARG A 167 10.34 -18.03 7.55
N GLN A 168 10.01 -16.84 8.05
CA GLN A 168 10.50 -16.32 9.32
C GLN A 168 9.91 -17.07 10.51
N ALA A 169 8.64 -17.51 10.45
CA ALA A 169 8.00 -18.37 11.44
C ALA A 169 8.60 -19.77 11.45
N ALA A 170 8.94 -20.32 10.27
CA ALA A 170 9.71 -21.56 10.19
C ALA A 170 11.13 -21.37 10.75
N TRP A 171 11.78 -20.22 10.48
CA TRP A 171 13.08 -19.89 11.04
C TRP A 171 13.02 -19.67 12.55
N ALA A 172 12.01 -19.00 13.08
CA ALA A 172 11.78 -18.78 14.51
C ALA A 172 11.37 -20.06 15.24
N GLY A 173 10.66 -20.98 14.61
CA GLY A 173 10.42 -22.32 15.15
C GLY A 173 11.70 -23.17 15.20
N THR A 174 12.58 -23.02 14.20
CA THR A 174 13.85 -23.77 14.12
C THR A 174 14.95 -23.15 14.98
N PHE A 175 15.04 -21.82 15.07
CA PHE A 175 15.88 -21.08 16.02
C PHE A 175 15.30 -21.20 17.43
N GLY A 176 14.00 -21.14 17.66
CA GLY A 176 13.42 -21.40 18.98
C GLY A 176 13.81 -22.78 19.52
N ALA A 177 13.81 -23.81 18.68
CA ALA A 177 14.28 -25.15 19.02
C ALA A 177 15.82 -25.25 19.15
N GLY A 178 16.58 -24.66 18.22
CA GLY A 178 18.06 -24.70 18.22
C GLY A 178 18.71 -23.80 19.27
N THR A 179 18.16 -22.61 19.49
CA THR A 179 18.57 -21.68 20.56
C THR A 179 17.99 -22.09 21.91
N ALA A 180 16.92 -22.88 22.04
CA ALA A 180 16.59 -23.50 23.34
C ALA A 180 17.66 -24.53 23.75
N LEU A 181 18.16 -25.32 22.79
CA LEU A 181 19.27 -26.25 23.01
C LEU A 181 20.60 -25.52 23.28
N THR A 182 20.82 -24.38 22.63
CA THR A 182 22.06 -23.59 22.75
C THR A 182 22.04 -22.57 23.90
N SER A 183 20.87 -22.02 24.28
CA SER A 183 20.72 -21.09 25.42
C SER A 183 20.65 -21.82 26.76
N GLY A 184 20.18 -23.07 26.78
CA GLY A 184 20.32 -23.98 27.93
C GLY A 184 21.80 -24.24 28.28
N LEU A 185 22.69 -24.29 27.29
CA LEU A 185 24.14 -24.37 27.49
C LEU A 185 24.80 -22.98 27.62
N GLY A 186 24.27 -21.96 26.94
CA GLY A 186 24.82 -20.62 26.89
C GLY A 186 24.78 -19.88 28.21
N ASN A 187 23.75 -20.06 29.04
CA ASN A 187 23.69 -19.41 30.37
C ASN A 187 24.66 -20.01 31.39
N LEU A 188 25.02 -21.29 31.25
CA LEU A 188 26.05 -21.93 32.08
C LEU A 188 27.45 -21.56 31.59
N ALA A 189 27.69 -21.54 30.28
CA ALA A 189 28.94 -21.09 29.68
C ALA A 189 29.22 -19.61 29.97
N PHE A 190 28.22 -18.74 29.85
CA PHE A 190 28.36 -17.31 30.15
C PHE A 190 28.52 -17.05 31.65
N LYS A 191 27.96 -17.89 32.55
CA LYS A 191 28.25 -17.82 34.00
C LYS A 191 29.64 -18.34 34.34
N TRP A 192 30.11 -19.43 33.73
CA TRP A 192 31.46 -19.94 33.95
C TRP A 192 32.52 -18.99 33.36
N TYR A 193 32.23 -18.33 32.24
CA TYR A 193 33.11 -17.30 31.68
C TYR A 193 33.09 -15.99 32.51
N LYS A 194 31.92 -15.62 33.07
CA LYS A 194 31.76 -14.41 33.91
C LYS A 194 32.20 -14.60 35.37
N TYR A 195 32.21 -15.82 35.89
CA TYR A 195 32.49 -16.11 37.32
C TYR A 195 33.53 -17.22 37.57
N GLY A 196 33.92 -18.01 36.57
CA GLY A 196 34.86 -19.15 36.70
C GLY A 196 36.29 -18.85 36.25
N GLY A 197 36.60 -17.60 35.89
CA GLY A 197 37.93 -17.17 35.44
C GLY A 197 38.84 -16.58 36.53
N LYS A 198 38.55 -16.77 37.83
CA LYS A 198 39.49 -16.43 38.91
C LYS A 198 39.58 -17.61 39.86
N ASN A 199 40.57 -18.46 39.57
CA ASN A 199 40.99 -19.56 40.41
C ASN A 199 41.24 -19.06 41.84
N LEU A 200 40.84 -19.91 42.77
CA LEU A 200 41.35 -19.96 44.13
C LEU A 200 42.89 -19.92 44.09
N GLU A 201 43.49 -18.76 44.37
CA GLU A 201 44.87 -18.70 44.81
C GLU A 201 44.89 -18.36 46.30
N LEU A 202 45.22 -19.42 47.05
CA LEU A 202 45.47 -19.46 48.47
C LEU A 202 46.83 -18.79 48.76
N SER A 203 46.95 -17.47 48.65
CA SER A 203 48.25 -16.81 48.94
C SER A 203 48.21 -15.32 49.32
N ASP A 204 47.16 -14.80 49.96
CA ASP A 204 47.26 -13.47 50.60
C ASP A 204 46.40 -13.35 51.88
N LEU A 205 46.77 -14.15 52.87
CA LEU A 205 46.65 -13.79 54.27
C LEU A 205 47.67 -12.67 54.54
N SER A 206 47.29 -11.41 54.34
CA SER A 206 47.63 -10.26 55.22
C SER A 206 47.44 -8.93 54.48
N GLY A 207 46.57 -8.09 55.03
CA GLY A 207 46.65 -6.63 54.95
C GLY A 207 46.71 -5.94 53.58
N THR A 208 45.66 -5.20 53.23
CA THR A 208 45.63 -3.71 53.18
C THR A 208 44.52 -3.18 52.24
N LYS A 209 44.02 -1.99 52.59
CA LYS A 209 42.82 -1.29 52.09
C LYS A 209 42.99 -0.67 50.67
N PRO A 210 41.88 -0.28 49.99
CA PRO A 210 41.87 0.08 48.57
C PRO A 210 42.33 1.52 48.30
N THR A 211 42.94 1.79 47.14
CA THR A 211 43.22 3.16 46.64
C THR A 211 42.83 3.34 45.17
N VAL A 212 42.46 4.58 44.85
CA VAL A 212 41.64 5.08 43.73
C VAL A 212 42.52 5.67 42.62
N GLY A 213 42.10 5.59 41.34
CA GLY A 213 42.71 6.30 40.19
C GLY A 213 41.65 6.94 39.25
N PRO A 214 41.90 8.14 38.68
CA PRO A 214 40.87 9.08 38.13
C PRO A 214 40.39 8.82 36.67
N PRO A 215 39.30 9.49 36.20
CA PRO A 215 38.60 9.17 34.94
C PRO A 215 39.21 9.81 33.68
N ILE A 216 39.09 9.14 32.53
CA ILE A 216 39.53 9.65 31.21
C ILE A 216 38.33 10.23 30.43
N ASP A 217 38.49 11.47 29.98
CA ASP A 217 37.56 12.37 29.28
C ASP A 217 37.42 12.02 27.77
N LEU A 218 36.21 12.18 27.21
CA LEU A 218 35.79 11.78 25.85
C LEU A 218 35.48 12.99 24.95
N THR A 219 36.44 13.90 24.75
CA THR A 219 36.20 15.15 23.99
C THR A 219 37.27 15.51 22.96
N SER A 220 37.68 14.60 22.07
CA SER A 220 38.64 14.97 20.99
C SER A 220 38.58 14.17 19.67
N GLY A 221 37.40 13.71 19.21
CA GLY A 221 37.31 12.85 18.02
C GLY A 221 36.29 13.18 16.92
N LEU A 222 35.61 14.33 16.96
CA LEU A 222 34.57 14.69 15.97
C LEU A 222 34.77 16.10 15.43
N ARG A 223 35.65 16.25 14.43
CA ARG A 223 35.60 17.32 13.42
C ARG A 223 36.61 17.03 12.32
N HIS A 224 36.15 16.51 11.18
CA HIS A 224 36.52 16.90 9.81
C HIS A 224 36.14 15.76 8.84
N ASN A 225 34.91 15.79 8.33
CA ASN A 225 34.68 15.35 6.96
C ASN A 225 33.48 16.12 6.38
N MET A 226 33.77 17.32 5.87
CA MET A 226 32.87 18.07 5.00
C MET A 226 33.72 18.84 3.98
N ARG A 227 33.43 18.60 2.70
CA ARG A 227 33.85 19.33 1.47
C ARG A 227 35.26 19.03 0.93
N ARG A 228 35.35 18.19 -0.09
CA ARG A 228 35.21 18.55 -1.52
C ARG A 228 35.09 17.29 -2.36
#